data_AF-A0A098E7L9-F1
#
_entry.id   AF-A0A098E7L9-F1
#
_cell.length_a   1.000
_cell.length_b   1.000
_cell.length_c   1.000
_cell.angle_alpha   90.00
_cell.angle_beta   90.00
_cell.angle_gamma   90.00
#
_symmetry.space_group_name_H-M   'P 1'
#
loop_
_entity.id
_entity.type
_entity.pdbx_description
1 polymer ?
#
loop_
_entity_poly.entity_id
_entity_poly.type
_entity_poly.pdbx_seq_one_letter_code
_entity_poly.pdbx_strand_id
1 'polypeptide(L)'
;MKLAIIGDVHLGKAQKGLSEREEDIYNLFLRICERVIDEKAGIVCFLGDLFDSSHPPVKAISIALNVFENFAKNNIKVILIAGNHDIPSIKTRMCPIELPKTKENINKNVIELSEKNPIFKFNENNNDVYICGVEYHPPEKKQSLVKALENISSSLLLSNSNSEKNLKILLLHQGLKEFSPAEEEISQSDIPNVFDFVFVGHLHLRNISLKSEHYIKPDKRPTVILPGSIEIGSVSEVVKQMHNEACIIIVDTESKEYKPIAIQLSRKFISLQGKERILSSAIDSKLKKLTDDLEKSVVDGKLPWVYLEIEDDSKIGNSLINEKIARATDGKVLFVRKEINSEEISKIERNTEISFKDVNIRDVIRSYFLKYNDEVYELYEKRKDLSSAKEVMNKIYIKFKDNYQRQKII
;
A
#
# COMPACT_ATOMS: atom_id res chain seq x y z
N MET A 1 -22.75 3.96 -19.80
CA MET A 1 -21.48 4.73 -19.65
C MET A 1 -20.47 3.80 -19.04
N LYS A 2 -19.19 4.06 -19.26
CA LYS A 2 -18.12 3.30 -18.60
C LYS A 2 -17.51 4.11 -17.46
N LEU A 3 -17.28 3.44 -16.34
CA LEU A 3 -16.49 3.94 -15.22
C LEU A 3 -15.15 3.22 -15.21
N ALA A 4 -14.05 3.94 -15.07
CA ALA A 4 -12.73 3.34 -14.85
C ALA A 4 -12.37 3.43 -13.36
N ILE A 5 -12.02 2.31 -12.73
CA ILE A 5 -11.60 2.26 -11.34
C ILE A 5 -10.12 1.90 -11.29
N ILE A 6 -9.34 2.74 -10.59
CA ILE A 6 -7.89 2.60 -10.44
C ILE A 6 -7.58 2.56 -8.94
N GLY A 7 -6.79 1.56 -8.53
CA GLY A 7 -6.29 1.43 -7.16
C GLY A 7 -5.13 2.37 -6.85
N ASP A 8 -4.25 1.93 -5.97
CA ASP A 8 -3.17 2.70 -5.38
C ASP A 8 -2.10 3.08 -6.42
N VAL A 9 -1.86 4.39 -6.57
CA VAL A 9 -0.98 4.94 -7.61
C VAL A 9 0.41 5.25 -7.06
N HIS A 10 0.49 5.87 -5.89
CA HIS A 10 1.75 6.27 -5.22
C HIS A 10 2.66 7.17 -6.06
N LEU A 11 2.12 8.23 -6.68
CA LEU A 11 2.93 9.21 -7.40
C LEU A 11 3.99 9.83 -6.48
N GLY A 12 5.25 9.81 -6.93
CA GLY A 12 6.41 10.28 -6.17
C GLY A 12 7.15 9.21 -5.39
N LYS A 13 6.69 7.95 -5.42
CA LYS A 13 7.40 6.83 -4.80
C LYS A 13 8.71 6.54 -5.56
N ALA A 14 9.83 6.85 -4.94
CA ALA A 14 11.16 6.45 -5.43
C ALA A 14 11.63 5.21 -4.65
N GLN A 15 11.26 4.01 -5.12
CA GLN A 15 11.63 2.77 -4.44
C GLN A 15 13.16 2.65 -4.33
N LYS A 16 13.68 2.48 -3.11
CA LYS A 16 15.13 2.49 -2.80
C LYS A 16 15.86 3.81 -3.15
N GLY A 17 15.13 4.90 -3.34
CA GLY A 17 15.71 6.18 -3.77
C GLY A 17 16.16 6.19 -5.24
N LEU A 18 15.75 5.20 -6.04
CA LEU A 18 16.10 5.12 -7.46
C LEU A 18 15.15 5.99 -8.28
N SER A 19 15.69 6.96 -9.00
CA SER A 19 14.94 7.87 -9.89
C SER A 19 14.21 7.12 -11.01
N GLU A 20 14.78 6.01 -11.46
CA GLU A 20 14.26 5.15 -12.51
C GLU A 20 12.96 4.47 -12.07
N ARG A 21 12.82 4.18 -10.76
CA ARG A 21 11.60 3.60 -10.19
C ARG A 21 10.49 4.63 -10.05
N GLU A 22 10.83 5.86 -9.66
CA GLU A 22 9.87 6.97 -9.65
C GLU A 22 9.33 7.24 -11.06
N GLU A 23 10.24 7.25 -12.05
CA GLU A 23 9.89 7.44 -13.46
C GLU A 23 9.07 6.28 -14.05
N ASP A 24 9.28 5.04 -13.59
CA ASP A 24 8.43 3.90 -13.98
C ASP A 24 6.97 4.12 -13.59
N ILE A 25 6.72 4.59 -12.36
CA ILE A 25 5.37 4.86 -11.85
C ILE A 25 4.70 5.97 -12.66
N TYR A 26 5.43 7.06 -12.94
CA TYR A 26 4.91 8.16 -13.75
C TYR A 26 4.51 7.72 -15.15
N ASN A 27 5.39 6.99 -15.85
CA ASN A 27 5.09 6.53 -17.20
C ASN A 27 3.95 5.50 -17.23
N LEU A 28 3.88 4.63 -16.22
CA LEU A 28 2.78 3.67 -16.11
C LEU A 28 1.45 4.39 -15.82
N PHE A 29 1.44 5.38 -14.93
CA PHE A 29 0.27 6.20 -14.66
C PHE A 29 -0.22 6.92 -15.93
N LEU A 30 0.68 7.53 -16.71
CA LEU A 30 0.32 8.16 -17.98
C LEU A 30 -0.33 7.17 -18.96
N ARG A 31 0.28 5.98 -19.15
CA ARG A 31 -0.29 4.92 -20.02
C ARG A 31 -1.64 4.41 -19.52
N ILE A 32 -1.82 4.29 -18.20
CA ILE A 32 -3.10 3.97 -17.57
C ILE A 32 -4.15 5.01 -17.94
N CYS A 33 -3.82 6.29 -17.81
CA CYS A 33 -4.74 7.38 -18.13
C CYS A 33 -5.07 7.48 -19.62
N GLU A 34 -4.10 7.22 -20.51
CA GLU A 34 -4.36 7.06 -21.95
C GLU A 34 -5.33 5.91 -22.19
N ARG A 35 -5.13 4.76 -21.53
CA ARG A 35 -6.04 3.62 -21.67
C ARG A 35 -7.46 3.93 -21.20
N VAL A 36 -7.62 4.73 -20.14
CA VAL A 36 -8.95 5.20 -19.67
C VAL A 36 -9.68 5.98 -20.77
N ILE A 37 -8.95 6.83 -21.50
CA ILE A 37 -9.50 7.61 -22.62
C ILE A 37 -9.87 6.69 -23.79
N ASP A 38 -8.99 5.76 -24.16
CA ASP A 38 -9.22 4.79 -25.24
C ASP A 38 -10.44 3.90 -24.98
N GLU A 39 -10.65 3.51 -23.72
CA GLU A 39 -11.82 2.75 -23.29
C GLU A 39 -13.12 3.57 -23.28
N LYS A 40 -13.04 4.89 -23.50
CA LYS A 40 -14.15 5.85 -23.50
C LYS A 40 -14.87 5.88 -22.16
N ALA A 41 -14.11 5.88 -21.06
CA ALA A 41 -14.69 6.08 -19.74
C ALA A 41 -15.26 7.50 -19.62
N GLY A 42 -16.47 7.64 -19.08
CA GLY A 42 -17.05 8.96 -18.76
C GLY A 42 -16.66 9.46 -17.37
N ILE A 43 -16.25 8.55 -16.49
CA ILE A 43 -15.77 8.85 -15.14
C ILE A 43 -14.59 7.93 -14.83
N VAL A 44 -13.55 8.48 -14.19
CA VAL A 44 -12.46 7.73 -13.58
C VAL A 44 -12.49 7.93 -12.07
N CYS A 45 -12.36 6.84 -11.32
CA CYS A 45 -12.34 6.81 -9.86
C CYS A 45 -10.96 6.35 -9.38
N PHE A 46 -10.33 7.12 -8.50
CA PHE A 46 -9.12 6.73 -7.79
C PHE A 46 -9.46 6.35 -6.35
N LEU A 47 -9.05 5.16 -5.93
CA LEU A 47 -9.38 4.58 -4.62
C LEU A 47 -8.47 5.07 -3.49
N GLY A 48 -7.91 6.28 -3.58
CA GLY A 48 -6.94 6.80 -2.62
C GLY A 48 -5.50 6.40 -2.92
N ASP A 49 -4.58 6.94 -2.12
CA ASP A 49 -3.12 6.86 -2.30
C ASP A 49 -2.72 7.22 -3.74
N LEU A 50 -3.26 8.35 -4.20
CA LEU A 50 -2.83 8.94 -5.46
C LEU A 50 -1.36 9.35 -5.37
N PHE A 51 -0.96 9.89 -4.21
CA PHE A 51 0.40 10.29 -3.90
C PHE A 51 1.03 9.35 -2.87
N ASP A 52 2.35 9.14 -2.94
CA ASP A 52 3.10 8.33 -1.97
C ASP A 52 3.28 9.05 -0.61
N SER A 53 2.99 10.35 -0.56
CA SER A 53 3.12 11.17 0.65
C SER A 53 2.17 12.37 0.58
N SER A 54 1.72 12.83 1.74
CA SER A 54 0.92 14.06 1.91
C SER A 54 1.69 15.33 1.52
N HIS A 55 2.99 15.21 1.28
CA HIS A 55 3.87 16.25 0.76
C HIS A 55 4.58 15.74 -0.50
N PRO A 56 3.84 15.53 -1.60
CA PRO A 56 4.41 14.91 -2.79
C PRO A 56 5.41 15.84 -3.50
N PRO A 57 6.38 15.30 -4.24
CA PRO A 57 7.27 16.09 -5.09
C PRO A 57 6.49 16.94 -6.10
N VAL A 58 7.02 18.11 -6.45
CA VAL A 58 6.38 19.02 -7.42
C VAL A 58 6.12 18.33 -8.77
N LYS A 59 7.01 17.41 -9.17
CA LYS A 59 6.85 16.61 -10.38
C LYS A 59 5.60 15.71 -10.32
N ALA A 60 5.37 15.01 -9.21
CA ALA A 60 4.16 14.20 -9.01
C ALA A 60 2.89 15.05 -9.12
N ILE A 61 2.86 16.21 -8.45
CA ILE A 61 1.73 17.15 -8.52
C ILE A 61 1.50 17.61 -9.96
N SER A 62 2.56 18.02 -10.66
CA SER A 62 2.45 18.49 -12.04
C SER A 62 1.89 17.42 -12.97
N ILE A 63 2.33 16.16 -12.83
CA ILE A 63 1.84 15.04 -13.64
C ILE A 63 0.35 14.80 -13.38
N ALA A 64 -0.06 14.71 -12.11
CA ALA A 64 -1.46 14.52 -11.75
C ALA A 64 -2.37 15.63 -12.30
N LEU A 65 -1.95 16.90 -12.18
CA LEU A 65 -2.73 18.03 -12.68
C LEU A 65 -2.83 18.03 -14.21
N ASN A 66 -1.75 17.69 -14.93
CA ASN A 66 -1.77 17.59 -16.38
C ASN A 66 -2.71 16.46 -16.85
N VAL A 67 -2.70 15.32 -16.16
CA VAL A 67 -3.62 14.21 -16.42
C VAL A 67 -5.08 14.62 -16.19
N PHE A 68 -5.38 15.29 -15.08
CA PHE A 68 -6.74 15.74 -14.78
C PHE A 68 -7.24 16.82 -15.75
N GLU A 69 -6.34 17.69 -16.22
CA GLU A 69 -6.65 18.62 -17.30
C GLU A 69 -6.95 17.88 -18.61
N ASN A 70 -6.18 16.84 -18.95
CA ASN A 70 -6.43 16.02 -20.12
C ASN A 70 -7.77 15.28 -20.03
N PHE A 71 -8.11 14.73 -18.86
CA PHE A 71 -9.43 14.14 -18.62
C PHE A 71 -10.56 15.17 -18.77
N ALA A 72 -10.40 16.39 -18.24
CA ALA A 72 -11.38 17.44 -18.42
C ALA A 72 -11.60 17.81 -19.90
N LYS A 73 -10.52 17.90 -20.71
CA LYS A 73 -10.59 18.14 -22.16
C LYS A 73 -11.33 17.03 -22.91
N ASN A 74 -11.30 15.80 -22.40
CA ASN A 74 -11.99 14.64 -22.96
C ASN A 74 -13.37 14.39 -22.32
N ASN A 75 -13.90 15.34 -21.52
CA ASN A 75 -15.17 15.21 -20.79
C ASN A 75 -15.24 14.00 -19.83
N ILE A 76 -14.11 13.60 -19.26
CA ILE A 76 -14.00 12.50 -18.29
C ILE A 76 -13.93 13.08 -16.89
N LYS A 77 -14.94 12.83 -16.05
CA LYS A 77 -14.93 13.28 -14.65
C LYS A 77 -13.97 12.46 -13.81
N VAL A 78 -13.35 13.09 -12.81
CA VAL A 78 -12.47 12.43 -11.86
C VAL A 78 -13.15 12.38 -10.49
N ILE A 79 -13.25 11.20 -9.91
CA ILE A 79 -13.70 10.98 -8.53
C ILE A 79 -12.52 10.50 -7.70
N LEU A 80 -12.29 11.15 -6.55
CA LEU A 80 -11.20 10.86 -5.63
C LEU A 80 -11.76 10.57 -4.23
N ILE A 81 -11.19 9.59 -3.55
CA ILE A 81 -11.20 9.48 -2.09
C ILE A 81 -9.77 9.66 -1.59
N ALA A 82 -9.57 10.21 -0.39
CA ALA A 82 -8.23 10.36 0.18
C ALA A 82 -7.77 9.04 0.82
N GLY A 83 -6.58 8.56 0.44
CA GLY A 83 -5.93 7.44 1.11
C GLY A 83 -5.12 7.86 2.34
N ASN A 84 -4.49 6.91 3.02
CA ASN A 84 -3.71 7.21 4.22
C ASN A 84 -2.43 8.00 3.91
N HIS A 85 -1.86 7.84 2.71
CA HIS A 85 -0.69 8.61 2.29
C HIS A 85 -1.07 10.04 1.88
N ASP A 86 -2.26 10.25 1.34
CA ASP A 86 -2.73 11.57 0.91
C ASP A 86 -2.98 12.50 2.12
N ILE A 87 -3.56 11.97 3.20
CA ILE A 87 -4.03 12.78 4.34
C ILE A 87 -2.85 13.34 5.17
N PRO A 88 -2.71 14.67 5.31
CA PRO A 88 -1.70 15.26 6.17
C PRO A 88 -1.96 14.95 7.65
N SER A 89 -0.90 14.63 8.40
CA SER A 89 -0.98 14.44 9.86
C SER A 89 -1.36 15.72 10.61
N ILE A 90 -1.01 16.88 10.06
CA ILE A 90 -1.35 18.21 10.59
C ILE A 90 -2.64 18.70 9.91
N LYS A 91 -3.73 18.78 10.68
CA LYS A 91 -5.07 19.15 10.18
C LYS A 91 -5.17 20.51 9.49
N THR A 92 -4.22 21.42 9.71
CA THR A 92 -4.20 22.74 9.06
C THR A 92 -3.56 22.71 7.68
N ARG A 93 -2.89 21.62 7.31
CA ARG A 93 -2.33 21.44 5.98
C ARG A 93 -3.41 20.95 5.03
N MET A 94 -3.37 21.48 3.81
CA MET A 94 -4.25 21.06 2.73
C MET A 94 -3.83 19.68 2.23
N CYS A 95 -4.81 18.83 1.91
CA CYS A 95 -4.57 17.54 1.29
C CYS A 95 -4.16 17.74 -0.19
N PRO A 96 -3.12 17.05 -0.71
CA PRO A 96 -2.67 17.24 -2.10
C PRO A 96 -3.76 16.90 -3.13
N ILE A 97 -4.71 16.02 -2.81
CA ILE A 97 -5.84 15.72 -3.72
C ILE A 97 -6.84 16.88 -3.85
N GLU A 98 -6.78 17.89 -2.98
CA GLU A 98 -7.60 19.10 -3.08
C GLU A 98 -7.02 20.12 -4.06
N LEU A 99 -5.72 20.04 -4.37
CA LEU A 99 -5.05 20.96 -5.30
C LEU A 99 -5.77 21.16 -6.65
N PRO A 100 -6.28 20.11 -7.33
CA PRO A 100 -7.00 20.27 -8.59
C PRO A 100 -8.24 21.17 -8.49
N LYS A 101 -8.87 21.27 -7.32
CA LYS A 101 -10.06 22.11 -7.08
C LYS A 101 -9.74 23.61 -7.09
N THR A 102 -8.47 23.96 -6.88
CA THR A 102 -8.01 25.35 -6.93
C THR A 102 -7.81 25.86 -8.36
N LYS A 103 -7.83 24.98 -9.37
CA LYS A 103 -7.64 25.32 -10.78
C LYS A 103 -8.98 25.42 -11.52
N GLU A 104 -9.30 26.59 -12.05
CA GLU A 104 -10.59 26.86 -12.73
C GLU A 104 -10.89 25.93 -13.92
N ASN A 105 -9.85 25.48 -14.64
CA ASN A 105 -9.99 24.59 -15.80
C ASN A 105 -10.23 23.12 -15.42
N ILE A 106 -10.07 22.74 -14.14
CA ILE A 106 -10.14 21.35 -13.67
C ILE A 106 -11.20 21.17 -12.57
N ASN A 107 -11.45 22.21 -11.76
CA ASN A 107 -12.21 22.10 -10.52
C ASN A 107 -13.64 21.55 -10.68
N LYS A 108 -14.35 21.88 -11.76
CA LYS A 108 -15.69 21.38 -12.05
C LYS A 108 -15.71 19.90 -12.45
N ASN A 109 -14.55 19.38 -12.86
CA ASN A 109 -14.38 18.03 -13.35
C ASN A 109 -13.91 17.05 -12.26
N VAL A 110 -13.37 17.56 -11.15
CA VAL A 110 -12.85 16.77 -10.03
C VAL A 110 -13.82 16.81 -8.85
N ILE A 111 -14.24 15.63 -8.41
CA ILE A 111 -15.15 15.42 -7.28
C ILE A 111 -14.36 14.64 -6.22
N GLU A 112 -14.35 15.14 -5.00
CA GLU A 112 -13.79 14.42 -3.86
C GLU A 112 -14.95 13.89 -3.01
N LEU A 113 -14.96 12.59 -2.77
CA LEU A 113 -15.88 11.95 -1.84
C LEU A 113 -15.22 11.88 -0.46
N SER A 114 -15.99 12.26 0.56
CA SER A 114 -15.56 12.32 1.96
C SER A 114 -16.77 12.14 2.87
N GLU A 115 -16.57 11.98 4.18
CA GLU A 115 -17.68 11.96 5.17
C GLU A 115 -18.64 13.15 5.00
N LYS A 116 -18.13 14.31 4.57
CA LYS A 116 -18.94 15.53 4.35
C LYS A 116 -19.78 15.46 3.08
N ASN A 117 -19.25 14.85 2.02
CA ASN A 117 -19.91 14.72 0.72
C ASN A 117 -19.74 13.29 0.20
N PRO A 118 -20.43 12.30 0.79
CA PRO A 118 -20.09 10.90 0.56
C PRO A 118 -20.75 10.28 -0.67
N ILE A 119 -21.63 11.02 -1.38
CA ILE A 119 -22.44 10.48 -2.48
C ILE A 119 -22.38 11.44 -3.68
N PHE A 120 -21.92 10.90 -4.80
CA PHE A 120 -22.11 11.50 -6.13
C PHE A 120 -23.18 10.72 -6.89
N LYS A 121 -24.20 11.43 -7.40
CA LYS A 121 -25.33 10.85 -8.11
C LYS A 121 -25.45 11.44 -9.51
N PHE A 122 -25.75 10.60 -10.49
CA PHE A 122 -26.20 11.02 -11.82
C PHE A 122 -27.23 10.04 -12.37
N ASN A 123 -27.97 10.47 -13.39
CA ASN A 123 -28.93 9.63 -14.10
C ASN A 123 -28.37 9.24 -15.46
N GLU A 124 -28.58 7.99 -15.85
CA GLU A 124 -28.20 7.46 -17.14
C GLU A 124 -29.25 6.49 -17.66
N ASN A 125 -29.80 6.75 -18.85
CA ASN A 125 -30.84 5.92 -19.48
C ASN A 125 -32.00 5.56 -18.52
N ASN A 126 -32.46 6.53 -17.71
CA ASN A 126 -33.49 6.35 -16.67
C ASN A 126 -33.09 5.47 -15.47
N ASN A 127 -31.81 5.14 -15.32
CA ASN A 127 -31.26 4.46 -14.14
C ASN A 127 -30.43 5.46 -13.31
N ASP A 128 -30.62 5.47 -12.00
CA ASP A 128 -29.76 6.27 -11.13
C ASP A 128 -28.48 5.49 -10.80
N VAL A 129 -27.34 6.15 -10.96
CA VAL A 129 -26.03 5.63 -10.55
C VAL A 129 -25.54 6.44 -9.34
N TYR A 130 -25.19 5.72 -8.28
CA TYR A 130 -24.65 6.26 -7.05
C TYR A 130 -23.21 5.80 -6.88
N ILE A 131 -22.28 6.75 -6.83
CA ILE A 131 -20.89 6.51 -6.47
C ILE A 131 -20.69 7.09 -5.08
N CYS A 132 -20.43 6.22 -4.13
CA CYS A 132 -20.29 6.53 -2.72
C CYS A 132 -18.85 6.33 -2.28
N GLY A 133 -18.40 7.08 -1.29
CA GLY A 133 -17.06 6.91 -0.74
C GLY A 133 -16.78 7.85 0.41
N VAL A 134 -15.75 7.50 1.18
CA VAL A 134 -15.22 8.31 2.28
C VAL A 134 -13.69 8.25 2.24
N GLU A 135 -13.05 9.23 2.85
CA GLU A 135 -11.60 9.22 3.07
C GLU A 135 -11.16 8.02 3.94
N TYR A 136 -9.86 7.74 4.00
CA TYR A 136 -9.28 6.74 4.89
C TYR A 136 -9.56 7.04 6.37
N HIS A 137 -9.82 5.99 7.15
CA HIS A 137 -10.06 6.06 8.59
C HIS A 137 -9.09 5.10 9.28
N PRO A 138 -8.17 5.60 10.12
CA PRO A 138 -7.29 4.71 10.87
C PRO A 138 -8.09 3.80 11.82
N PRO A 139 -7.50 2.68 12.30
CA PRO A 139 -8.16 1.72 13.18
C PRO A 139 -8.89 2.35 14.38
N GLU A 140 -8.28 3.32 15.04
CA GLU A 140 -8.87 4.11 16.14
C GLU A 140 -10.19 4.82 15.77
N LYS A 141 -10.47 5.06 14.49
CA LYS A 141 -11.69 5.71 14.00
C LYS A 141 -12.69 4.74 13.36
N LYS A 142 -12.55 3.43 13.56
CA LYS A 142 -13.48 2.40 13.04
C LYS A 142 -14.95 2.75 13.25
N GLN A 143 -15.33 3.21 14.45
CA GLN A 143 -16.73 3.55 14.76
C GLN A 143 -17.27 4.72 13.90
N SER A 144 -16.41 5.70 13.58
CA SER A 144 -16.78 6.82 12.69
C SER A 144 -17.03 6.31 11.28
N LEU A 145 -16.14 5.46 10.78
CA LEU A 145 -16.26 4.84 9.46
C LEU A 145 -17.56 4.03 9.35
N VAL A 146 -17.82 3.12 10.28
CA VAL A 146 -19.06 2.30 10.28
C VAL A 146 -20.30 3.19 10.27
N LYS A 147 -20.34 4.23 11.12
CA LYS A 147 -21.44 5.19 11.14
C LYS A 147 -21.59 5.95 9.81
N ALA A 148 -20.48 6.33 9.17
CA ALA A 148 -20.52 6.96 7.86
C ALA A 148 -21.12 6.03 6.80
N LEU A 149 -20.74 4.74 6.80
CA LEU A 149 -21.30 3.72 5.90
C LEU A 149 -22.81 3.51 6.14
N GLU A 150 -23.24 3.46 7.40
CA GLU A 150 -24.66 3.35 7.77
C GLU A 150 -25.47 4.57 7.30
N ASN A 151 -24.93 5.78 7.42
CA ASN A 151 -25.56 7.01 6.95
C ASN A 151 -25.71 7.01 5.42
N ILE A 152 -24.68 6.57 4.70
CA ILE A 152 -24.74 6.40 3.23
C ILE A 152 -25.83 5.39 2.88
N SER A 153 -25.82 4.22 3.52
CA SER A 153 -26.80 3.15 3.30
C SER A 153 -28.23 3.66 3.50
N SER A 154 -28.48 4.36 4.61
CA SER A 154 -29.79 4.96 4.91
C SER A 154 -30.24 5.94 3.83
N SER A 155 -29.33 6.80 3.35
CA SER A 155 -29.61 7.78 2.28
C SER A 155 -29.96 7.10 0.95
N LEU A 156 -29.30 5.98 0.63
CA LEU A 156 -29.56 5.18 -0.57
C LEU A 156 -30.87 4.38 -0.50
N LEU A 157 -31.34 4.06 0.71
CA LEU A 157 -32.62 3.37 0.93
C LEU A 157 -33.80 4.33 0.83
N LEU A 158 -33.68 5.54 1.39
CA LEU A 158 -34.72 6.58 1.38
C LEU A 158 -35.05 7.11 -0.03
N SER A 159 -34.14 6.95 -0.99
CA SER A 159 -34.25 7.50 -2.34
C SER A 159 -35.02 6.60 -3.34
N ASN A 160 -35.61 5.47 -2.94
CA ASN A 160 -36.15 4.47 -3.89
C ASN A 160 -37.68 4.47 -4.09
N SER A 161 -38.08 4.64 -5.36
CA SER A 161 -39.31 4.06 -5.94
C SER A 161 -39.03 2.94 -6.97
N ASN A 162 -37.76 2.64 -7.31
CA ASN A 162 -37.35 1.56 -8.23
C ASN A 162 -35.91 1.05 -7.93
N SER A 163 -35.74 0.32 -6.83
CA SER A 163 -34.42 -0.06 -6.27
C SER A 163 -33.58 -1.01 -7.14
N GLU A 164 -34.19 -1.87 -7.97
CA GLU A 164 -33.47 -2.90 -8.74
C GLU A 164 -32.70 -2.35 -9.94
N LYS A 165 -33.15 -1.21 -10.49
CA LYS A 165 -32.54 -0.57 -11.67
C LYS A 165 -31.33 0.29 -11.33
N ASN A 166 -31.26 0.81 -10.11
CA ASN A 166 -30.16 1.68 -9.69
C ASN A 166 -28.85 0.90 -9.52
N LEU A 167 -27.72 1.53 -9.84
CA LEU A 167 -26.38 0.99 -9.63
C LEU A 167 -25.74 1.71 -8.44
N LYS A 168 -25.28 0.96 -7.44
CA LYS A 168 -24.70 1.51 -6.21
C LYS A 168 -23.27 0.99 -6.06
N ILE A 169 -22.32 1.91 -6.09
CA ILE A 169 -20.88 1.62 -6.01
C ILE A 169 -20.33 2.28 -4.76
N LEU A 170 -19.57 1.54 -3.96
CA LEU A 170 -18.80 2.07 -2.84
C LEU A 170 -17.31 2.05 -3.17
N LEU A 171 -16.64 3.17 -2.96
CA LEU A 171 -15.18 3.33 -3.03
C LEU A 171 -14.65 3.41 -1.59
N LEU A 172 -13.70 2.55 -1.25
CA LEU A 172 -13.03 2.53 0.05
C LEU A 172 -11.52 2.51 -0.12
N HIS A 173 -10.85 3.15 0.82
CA HIS A 173 -9.42 3.00 1.04
C HIS A 173 -9.25 2.54 2.48
N GLN A 174 -9.38 1.23 2.73
CA GLN A 174 -9.36 0.63 4.06
C GLN A 174 -8.82 -0.79 3.93
N GLY A 175 -8.08 -1.26 4.92
CA GLY A 175 -7.71 -2.64 5.04
C GLY A 175 -8.85 -3.52 5.53
N LEU A 176 -8.97 -4.68 4.89
CA LEU A 176 -10.03 -5.66 5.10
C LEU A 176 -9.45 -6.94 5.68
N LYS A 177 -9.97 -7.34 6.85
CA LYS A 177 -9.58 -8.54 7.58
C LYS A 177 -9.54 -9.80 6.72
N GLU A 178 -10.52 -9.99 5.84
CA GLU A 178 -10.66 -11.19 5.01
C GLU A 178 -9.54 -11.34 3.98
N PHE A 179 -8.88 -10.24 3.61
CA PHE A 179 -7.81 -10.23 2.60
C PHE A 179 -6.42 -10.05 3.23
N SER A 180 -6.30 -9.23 4.28
CA SER A 180 -5.04 -9.00 4.99
C SER A 180 -5.29 -8.80 6.49
N PRO A 181 -5.24 -9.86 7.32
CA PRO A 181 -5.44 -9.74 8.77
C PRO A 181 -4.41 -8.84 9.48
N ALA A 182 -3.24 -8.62 8.87
CA ALA A 182 -2.20 -7.76 9.42
C ALA A 182 -2.45 -6.26 9.19
N GLU A 183 -3.31 -5.95 8.22
CA GLU A 183 -3.67 -4.60 7.77
C GLU A 183 -5.20 -4.51 7.88
N GLU A 184 -5.77 -4.80 9.06
CA GLU A 184 -7.23 -4.80 9.27
C GLU A 184 -7.72 -3.51 9.95
N GLU A 185 -8.63 -2.77 9.29
CA GLU A 185 -9.44 -1.73 9.90
C GLU A 185 -10.88 -2.20 10.08
N ILE A 186 -11.44 -2.87 9.08
CA ILE A 186 -12.82 -3.38 9.06
C ILE A 186 -12.90 -4.80 8.51
N SER A 187 -14.05 -5.44 8.74
CA SER A 187 -14.43 -6.70 8.08
C SER A 187 -15.43 -6.41 6.96
N GLN A 188 -15.54 -7.30 5.98
CA GLN A 188 -16.60 -7.25 4.98
C GLN A 188 -18.01 -7.22 5.60
N SER A 189 -18.20 -7.79 6.80
CA SER A 189 -19.50 -7.73 7.49
C SER A 189 -19.88 -6.34 7.97
N ASP A 190 -18.89 -5.44 8.12
CA ASP A 190 -19.12 -4.04 8.51
C ASP A 190 -19.63 -3.19 7.32
N ILE A 191 -19.58 -3.72 6.09
CA ILE A 191 -20.00 -3.03 4.87
C ILE A 191 -21.49 -3.31 4.60
N PRO A 192 -22.34 -2.27 4.48
CA PRO A 192 -23.76 -2.45 4.20
C PRO A 192 -24.00 -3.21 2.89
N ASN A 193 -24.95 -4.16 2.91
CA ASN A 193 -25.27 -5.01 1.76
C ASN A 193 -26.09 -4.30 0.65
N VAL A 194 -26.23 -2.98 0.71
CA VAL A 194 -27.01 -2.18 -0.26
C VAL A 194 -26.24 -1.90 -1.54
N PHE A 195 -24.93 -2.12 -1.58
CA PHE A 195 -24.07 -1.84 -2.72
C PHE A 195 -24.01 -3.04 -3.68
N ASP A 196 -23.90 -2.76 -4.97
CA ASP A 196 -23.65 -3.77 -6.00
C ASP A 196 -22.15 -4.09 -6.07
N PHE A 197 -21.32 -3.04 -6.08
CA PHE A 197 -19.87 -3.12 -6.11
C PHE A 197 -19.24 -2.37 -4.94
N VAL A 198 -18.18 -2.96 -4.38
CA VAL A 198 -17.30 -2.31 -3.42
C VAL A 198 -15.88 -2.41 -3.95
N PHE A 199 -15.28 -1.28 -4.28
CA PHE A 199 -13.89 -1.20 -4.74
C PHE A 199 -13.00 -0.73 -3.60
N VAL A 200 -11.92 -1.45 -3.35
CA VAL A 200 -11.07 -1.27 -2.17
C VAL A 200 -9.62 -1.02 -2.59
N GLY A 201 -9.09 0.15 -2.23
CA GLY A 201 -7.65 0.47 -2.25
C GLY A 201 -6.97 0.12 -0.92
N HIS A 202 -5.79 0.65 -0.64
CA HIS A 202 -4.92 0.37 0.52
C HIS A 202 -4.23 -1.00 0.46
N LEU A 203 -5.01 -2.04 0.15
CA LEU A 203 -4.49 -3.38 -0.05
C LEU A 203 -3.92 -3.50 -1.47
N HIS A 204 -2.60 -3.49 -1.59
CA HIS A 204 -1.88 -3.64 -2.87
C HIS A 204 -2.07 -5.03 -3.54
N LEU A 205 -2.92 -5.89 -2.98
CA LEU A 205 -3.27 -7.21 -3.51
C LEU A 205 -4.44 -7.11 -4.49
N ARG A 206 -4.52 -8.09 -5.39
CA ARG A 206 -5.64 -8.27 -6.33
C ARG A 206 -6.38 -9.55 -6.05
N ASN A 207 -7.70 -9.44 -6.00
CA ASN A 207 -8.61 -10.59 -5.84
C ASN A 207 -9.33 -10.99 -7.14
N ILE A 208 -8.91 -10.43 -8.28
CA ILE A 208 -9.53 -10.63 -9.60
C ILE A 208 -8.53 -11.23 -10.61
N SER A 209 -9.06 -12.05 -11.52
CA SER A 209 -8.28 -12.62 -12.64
C SER A 209 -8.25 -11.65 -13.81
N LEU A 210 -7.05 -11.36 -14.32
CA LEU A 210 -6.85 -10.50 -15.50
C LEU A 210 -7.02 -11.23 -16.83
N LYS A 211 -7.30 -12.54 -16.81
CA LYS A 211 -7.42 -13.37 -18.02
C LYS A 211 -8.80 -13.33 -18.68
N SER A 212 -9.75 -12.57 -18.13
CA SER A 212 -11.09 -12.48 -18.70
C SER A 212 -11.14 -11.43 -19.81
N GLU A 213 -11.41 -11.85 -21.03
CA GLU A 213 -11.66 -10.92 -22.15
C GLU A 213 -13.10 -10.37 -22.13
N HIS A 214 -13.98 -10.98 -21.34
CA HIS A 214 -15.40 -10.66 -21.26
C HIS A 214 -15.75 -9.90 -19.98
N TYR A 215 -16.85 -9.15 -20.06
CA TYR A 215 -17.50 -8.55 -18.91
C TYR A 215 -18.05 -9.63 -17.97
N ILE A 216 -17.90 -9.39 -16.67
CA ILE A 216 -18.20 -10.32 -15.60
C ILE A 216 -19.44 -9.81 -14.86
N LYS A 217 -20.47 -10.66 -14.77
CA LYS A 217 -21.62 -10.40 -13.90
C LYS A 217 -21.26 -10.74 -12.45
N PRO A 218 -21.66 -9.91 -11.47
CA PRO A 218 -21.40 -10.20 -10.06
C PRO A 218 -22.24 -11.39 -9.58
N ASP A 219 -21.60 -12.39 -8.97
CA ASP A 219 -22.27 -13.57 -8.41
C ASP A 219 -22.82 -13.35 -6.99
N LYS A 220 -22.38 -12.29 -6.31
CA LYS A 220 -22.75 -11.93 -4.93
C LYS A 220 -22.97 -10.41 -4.80
N ARG A 221 -23.78 -9.98 -3.84
CA ARG A 221 -23.95 -8.56 -3.49
C ARG A 221 -23.66 -8.31 -2.01
N PRO A 222 -22.76 -7.39 -1.67
CA PRO A 222 -21.87 -6.65 -2.57
C PRO A 222 -20.78 -7.55 -3.15
N THR A 223 -20.35 -7.28 -4.38
CA THR A 223 -19.11 -7.86 -4.92
C THR A 223 -17.95 -6.94 -4.56
N VAL A 224 -17.04 -7.45 -3.73
CA VAL A 224 -15.84 -6.73 -3.25
C VAL A 224 -14.67 -6.99 -4.19
N ILE A 225 -14.08 -5.94 -4.73
CA ILE A 225 -13.01 -6.01 -5.72
C ILE A 225 -11.83 -5.15 -5.28
N LEU A 226 -10.63 -5.75 -5.28
CA LEU A 226 -9.37 -5.08 -5.02
C LEU A 226 -8.60 -4.97 -6.34
N PRO A 227 -8.46 -3.76 -6.94
CA PRO A 227 -7.64 -3.56 -8.13
C PRO A 227 -6.13 -3.70 -7.86
N GLY A 228 -5.73 -3.58 -6.58
CA GLY A 228 -4.34 -3.54 -6.14
C GLY A 228 -3.62 -2.26 -6.59
N SER A 229 -2.32 -2.18 -6.29
CA SER A 229 -1.49 -1.09 -6.77
C SER A 229 -1.25 -1.17 -8.28
N ILE A 230 -0.99 -0.03 -8.90
CA ILE A 230 -0.62 -0.01 -10.33
C ILE A 230 0.79 -0.57 -10.54
N GLU A 231 1.65 -0.46 -9.54
CA GLU A 231 3.07 -0.83 -9.60
C GLU A 231 3.50 -1.49 -8.28
N ILE A 232 4.55 -2.30 -8.32
CA ILE A 232 5.08 -2.95 -7.13
C ILE A 232 5.90 -1.94 -6.30
N GLY A 233 5.38 -1.63 -5.12
CA GLY A 233 5.94 -0.67 -4.18
C GLY A 233 6.94 -1.28 -3.20
N SER A 234 6.86 -2.60 -2.94
CA SER A 234 7.62 -3.25 -1.88
C SER A 234 8.03 -4.70 -2.21
N VAL A 235 9.02 -5.23 -1.47
CA VAL A 235 9.39 -6.66 -1.57
C VAL A 235 8.28 -7.54 -1.02
N SER A 236 7.59 -7.10 0.04
CA SER A 236 6.44 -7.81 0.60
C SER A 236 5.34 -8.03 -0.44
N GLU A 237 5.08 -7.06 -1.31
CA GLU A 237 4.13 -7.25 -2.42
C GLU A 237 4.59 -8.31 -3.41
N VAL A 238 5.88 -8.36 -3.76
CA VAL A 238 6.44 -9.43 -4.60
C VAL A 238 6.19 -10.80 -3.96
N VAL A 239 6.47 -10.91 -2.65
CA VAL A 239 6.34 -12.16 -1.90
C VAL A 239 4.88 -12.57 -1.74
N LYS A 240 3.96 -11.63 -1.47
CA LYS A 240 2.52 -11.89 -1.31
C LYS A 240 1.87 -12.22 -2.66
N GLN A 241 2.13 -11.41 -3.69
CA GLN A 241 1.54 -11.53 -5.02
C GLN A 241 2.36 -10.79 -6.09
N MET A 242 3.43 -11.41 -6.59
CA MET A 242 4.16 -10.89 -7.73
C MET A 242 3.25 -10.73 -8.97
N HIS A 243 3.25 -9.54 -9.58
CA HIS A 243 2.60 -9.28 -10.87
C HIS A 243 3.51 -8.42 -11.78
N ASN A 244 3.33 -8.55 -13.09
CA ASN A 244 4.00 -7.70 -14.10
C ASN A 244 3.00 -6.87 -14.90
N GLU A 245 1.78 -6.75 -14.40
CA GLU A 245 0.69 -6.00 -15.03
C GLU A 245 0.07 -5.06 -14.00
N ALA A 246 -0.32 -3.85 -14.38
CA ALA A 246 -1.26 -3.00 -13.67
C ALA A 246 -2.69 -3.43 -14.00
N CYS A 247 -3.67 -3.09 -13.15
CA CYS A 247 -5.08 -3.38 -13.39
C CYS A 247 -5.90 -2.09 -13.38
N ILE A 248 -6.69 -1.89 -14.43
CA ILE A 248 -7.83 -0.94 -14.46
C ILE A 248 -9.10 -1.76 -14.50
N ILE A 249 -10.12 -1.38 -13.74
CA ILE A 249 -11.43 -2.03 -13.83
C ILE A 249 -12.40 -1.12 -14.57
N ILE A 250 -12.97 -1.62 -15.66
CA ILE A 250 -14.03 -0.92 -16.40
C ILE A 250 -15.37 -1.47 -15.96
N VAL A 251 -16.21 -0.62 -15.36
CA VAL A 251 -17.59 -0.95 -15.01
C VAL A 251 -18.52 -0.38 -16.07
N ASP A 252 -19.38 -1.22 -16.62
CA ASP A 252 -20.48 -0.78 -17.48
C ASP A 252 -21.71 -0.49 -16.60
N THR A 253 -22.15 0.77 -16.61
CA THR A 253 -23.25 1.22 -15.75
C THR A 253 -24.61 0.67 -16.17
N GLU A 254 -24.77 0.29 -17.44
CA GLU A 254 -26.03 -0.19 -18.00
C GLU A 254 -26.17 -1.70 -17.78
N SER A 255 -25.14 -2.48 -18.12
CA SER A 255 -25.17 -3.94 -17.90
C SER A 255 -24.90 -4.34 -16.43
N LYS A 256 -24.36 -3.42 -15.62
CA LYS A 256 -23.89 -3.66 -14.24
C LYS A 256 -22.84 -4.78 -14.18
N GLU A 257 -21.98 -4.82 -15.18
CA GLU A 257 -20.87 -5.76 -15.27
C GLU A 257 -19.54 -5.01 -15.17
N TYR A 258 -18.48 -5.75 -14.87
CA TYR A 258 -17.13 -5.19 -14.85
C TYR A 258 -16.17 -6.01 -15.69
N LYS A 259 -15.12 -5.35 -16.20
CA LYS A 259 -14.05 -5.98 -16.95
C LYS A 259 -12.70 -5.47 -16.44
N PRO A 260 -11.80 -6.35 -15.96
CA PRO A 260 -10.44 -5.96 -15.67
C PRO A 260 -9.62 -5.82 -16.96
N ILE A 261 -8.74 -4.82 -16.99
CA ILE A 261 -7.83 -4.53 -18.10
C ILE A 261 -6.40 -4.54 -17.54
N ALA A 262 -5.59 -5.45 -18.06
CA ALA A 262 -4.18 -5.54 -17.75
C ALA A 262 -3.35 -4.55 -18.59
N ILE A 263 -2.40 -3.87 -17.94
CA ILE A 263 -1.43 -3.00 -18.61
C ILE A 263 -0.03 -3.41 -18.18
N GLN A 264 0.84 -3.74 -19.14
CA GLN A 264 2.18 -4.24 -18.82
C GLN A 264 3.04 -3.18 -18.12
N LEU A 265 3.75 -3.60 -17.08
CA LEU A 265 4.75 -2.77 -16.41
C LEU A 265 5.94 -2.54 -17.36
N SER A 266 6.49 -1.32 -17.38
CA SER A 266 7.69 -1.05 -18.18
C SER A 266 8.93 -1.74 -17.62
N ARG A 267 8.98 -2.02 -16.31
CA ARG A 267 10.05 -2.77 -15.67
C ARG A 267 9.52 -4.08 -15.14
N LYS A 268 10.05 -5.20 -15.62
CA LYS A 268 9.66 -6.52 -15.12
C LYS A 268 10.25 -6.80 -13.75
N PHE A 269 9.43 -7.42 -12.94
CA PHE A 269 9.76 -8.06 -11.69
C PHE A 269 9.97 -9.53 -11.98
N ILE A 270 11.07 -10.09 -11.48
CA ILE A 270 11.39 -11.50 -11.60
C ILE A 270 11.56 -12.01 -10.18
N SER A 271 10.62 -12.82 -9.76
CA SER A 271 10.73 -13.59 -8.54
C SER A 271 11.03 -15.04 -8.93
N LEU A 272 12.12 -15.59 -8.40
CA LEU A 272 12.33 -17.04 -8.44
C LEU A 272 11.64 -17.74 -7.27
N GLN A 273 10.50 -17.21 -6.84
CA GLN A 273 9.59 -17.80 -5.87
C GLN A 273 8.69 -18.80 -6.59
N GLY A 274 9.20 -20.02 -6.77
CA GLY A 274 8.34 -21.20 -6.88
C GLY A 274 8.00 -21.71 -5.48
N LYS A 275 7.14 -22.74 -5.38
CA LYS A 275 6.83 -23.45 -4.12
C LYS A 275 8.06 -24.02 -3.38
N GLU A 276 9.26 -23.88 -3.94
CA GLU A 276 10.52 -24.37 -3.41
C GLU A 276 11.57 -23.27 -3.54
N ARG A 277 12.22 -22.96 -2.41
CA ARG A 277 13.38 -22.06 -2.33
C ARG A 277 14.51 -22.54 -3.23
N ILE A 278 15.37 -21.63 -3.68
CA ILE A 278 16.57 -22.02 -4.42
C ILE A 278 17.52 -22.70 -3.44
N LEU A 279 17.68 -24.01 -3.58
CA LEU A 279 18.73 -24.74 -2.87
C LEU A 279 20.10 -24.30 -3.38
N SER A 280 21.00 -23.99 -2.46
CA SER A 280 22.39 -23.64 -2.75
C SER A 280 23.13 -24.70 -3.57
N SER A 281 22.77 -25.98 -3.41
CA SER A 281 23.26 -27.10 -4.22
C SER A 281 22.90 -27.01 -5.70
N ALA A 282 21.78 -26.37 -6.04
CA ALA A 282 21.28 -26.21 -7.41
C ALA A 282 21.49 -24.79 -7.98
N ILE A 283 22.15 -23.90 -7.23
CA ILE A 283 22.21 -22.46 -7.51
C ILE A 283 22.74 -22.14 -8.90
N ASP A 284 23.77 -22.85 -9.39
CA ASP A 284 24.39 -22.57 -10.68
C ASP A 284 23.42 -22.82 -11.84
N SER A 285 22.65 -23.90 -11.77
CA SER A 285 21.63 -24.23 -12.79
C SER A 285 20.50 -23.18 -12.82
N LYS A 286 20.08 -22.72 -11.64
CA LYS A 286 19.02 -21.71 -11.49
C LYS A 286 19.49 -20.33 -11.95
N LEU A 287 20.72 -19.94 -11.62
CA LEU A 287 21.32 -18.68 -12.07
C LEU A 287 21.58 -18.66 -13.57
N LYS A 288 21.96 -19.79 -14.17
CA LYS A 288 22.07 -19.89 -15.64
C LYS A 288 20.72 -19.62 -16.29
N LYS A 289 19.66 -20.29 -15.83
CA LYS A 289 18.29 -20.05 -16.32
C LYS A 289 17.86 -18.60 -16.11
N LEU A 290 18.13 -18.03 -14.93
CA LEU A 290 17.86 -16.62 -14.65
C LEU A 290 18.54 -15.70 -15.67
N THR A 291 19.81 -15.97 -15.99
CA THR A 291 20.58 -15.16 -16.97
C THR A 291 19.90 -15.16 -18.34
N ASP A 292 19.43 -16.33 -18.80
CA ASP A 292 18.70 -16.47 -20.07
C ASP A 292 17.34 -15.75 -20.05
N ASP A 293 16.66 -15.76 -18.89
CA ASP A 293 15.36 -15.10 -18.70
C ASP A 293 15.51 -13.57 -18.58
N LEU A 294 16.61 -13.08 -18.01
CA LEU A 294 16.91 -11.65 -17.85
C LEU A 294 17.00 -10.92 -19.20
N GLU A 295 17.65 -11.53 -20.18
CA GLU A 295 17.79 -10.96 -21.52
C GLU A 295 16.44 -10.79 -22.21
N LYS A 296 15.50 -11.72 -22.00
CA LYS A 296 14.13 -11.67 -22.53
C LYS A 296 13.19 -10.77 -21.71
N SER A 297 13.64 -10.33 -20.55
CA SER A 297 12.81 -9.59 -19.59
C SER A 297 12.96 -8.06 -19.70
N VAL A 298 13.92 -7.58 -20.50
CA VAL A 298 14.08 -6.15 -20.78
C VAL A 298 12.90 -5.68 -21.63
N VAL A 299 12.16 -4.69 -21.10
CA VAL A 299 11.06 -4.02 -21.80
C VAL A 299 11.40 -2.53 -21.87
N ASP A 300 11.25 -1.92 -23.04
CA ASP A 300 11.58 -0.50 -23.27
C ASP A 300 13.00 -0.10 -22.82
N GLY A 301 13.97 -1.03 -22.91
CA GLY A 301 15.35 -0.81 -22.45
C GLY A 301 15.52 -0.79 -20.92
N LYS A 302 14.48 -1.08 -20.14
CA LYS A 302 14.51 -1.05 -18.67
C LYS A 302 14.91 -2.41 -18.10
N LEU A 303 16.00 -2.40 -17.32
CA LEU A 303 16.50 -3.60 -16.65
C LEU A 303 15.55 -4.10 -15.55
N PRO A 304 15.29 -5.41 -15.44
CA PRO A 304 14.34 -5.95 -14.47
C PRO A 304 14.81 -5.82 -13.02
N TRP A 305 13.85 -5.98 -12.10
CA TRP A 305 14.10 -6.17 -10.67
C TRP A 305 14.06 -7.65 -10.32
N VAL A 306 15.02 -8.13 -9.54
CA VAL A 306 15.10 -9.56 -9.18
C VAL A 306 14.96 -9.74 -7.68
N TYR A 307 14.10 -10.67 -7.27
CA TYR A 307 14.02 -11.19 -5.91
C TYR A 307 14.37 -12.68 -5.89
N LEU A 308 15.29 -13.05 -4.99
CA LEU A 308 15.80 -14.40 -4.82
C LEU A 308 15.60 -14.86 -3.37
N GLU A 309 14.96 -16.00 -3.17
CA GLU A 309 14.92 -16.70 -1.89
C GLU A 309 15.78 -17.96 -1.98
N ILE A 310 16.80 -18.05 -1.14
CA ILE A 310 17.84 -19.08 -1.21
C ILE A 310 17.91 -19.79 0.14
N GLU A 311 18.01 -21.11 0.09
CA GLU A 311 18.27 -21.95 1.26
C GLU A 311 19.66 -22.56 1.13
N ASP A 312 20.55 -22.27 2.09
CA ASP A 312 21.91 -22.80 2.12
C ASP A 312 21.95 -24.23 2.71
N ASP A 313 21.45 -25.18 1.91
CA ASP A 313 21.46 -26.62 2.21
C ASP A 313 22.85 -27.26 2.13
N SER A 314 23.78 -26.64 1.40
CA SER A 314 25.11 -27.19 1.11
C SER A 314 26.25 -26.50 1.87
N LYS A 315 25.93 -25.51 2.72
CA LYS A 315 26.89 -24.72 3.52
C LYS A 315 28.00 -24.12 2.68
N ILE A 316 27.69 -23.73 1.45
CA ILE A 316 28.65 -23.09 0.53
C ILE A 316 28.99 -21.66 0.98
N GLY A 317 28.19 -21.10 1.88
CA GLY A 317 28.44 -19.83 2.53
C GLY A 317 27.96 -18.62 1.72
N ASN A 318 27.51 -17.60 2.45
CA ASN A 318 26.94 -16.38 1.88
C ASN A 318 27.87 -15.69 0.88
N SER A 319 29.20 -15.72 1.10
CA SER A 319 30.16 -15.07 0.19
C SER A 319 30.10 -15.67 -1.22
N LEU A 320 30.10 -16.99 -1.33
CA LEU A 320 30.11 -17.66 -2.63
C LEU A 320 28.75 -17.51 -3.33
N ILE A 321 27.65 -17.61 -2.57
CA ILE A 321 26.29 -17.31 -3.08
C ILE A 321 26.24 -15.90 -3.67
N ASN A 322 26.77 -14.91 -2.93
CA ASN A 322 26.79 -13.52 -3.37
C ASN A 322 27.61 -13.32 -4.64
N GLU A 323 28.79 -13.92 -4.73
CA GLU A 323 29.65 -13.86 -5.91
C GLU A 323 28.97 -14.46 -7.14
N LYS A 324 28.32 -15.63 -6.98
CA LYS A 324 27.58 -16.29 -8.06
C LYS A 324 26.41 -15.44 -8.56
N ILE A 325 25.61 -14.87 -7.65
CA ILE A 325 24.50 -13.96 -8.01
C ILE A 325 25.04 -12.72 -8.73
N ALA A 326 26.11 -12.11 -8.20
CA ALA A 326 26.70 -10.92 -8.80
C ALA A 326 27.13 -11.19 -10.25
N ARG A 327 27.86 -12.28 -10.51
CA ARG A 327 28.25 -12.69 -11.87
C ARG A 327 27.08 -12.93 -12.82
N ALA A 328 26.00 -13.55 -12.33
CA ALA A 328 24.83 -13.85 -13.15
C ALA A 328 23.98 -12.61 -13.49
N THR A 329 24.05 -11.57 -12.65
CA THR A 329 23.18 -10.40 -12.74
C THR A 329 23.90 -9.12 -13.17
N ASP A 330 25.23 -9.15 -13.25
CA ASP A 330 26.06 -7.98 -13.55
C ASP A 330 25.63 -7.29 -14.86
N GLY A 331 25.33 -5.99 -14.78
CA GLY A 331 24.85 -5.18 -15.90
C GLY A 331 23.47 -5.58 -16.50
N LYS A 332 22.80 -6.60 -15.96
CA LYS A 332 21.55 -7.16 -16.52
C LYS A 332 20.31 -6.85 -15.68
N VAL A 333 20.47 -6.27 -14.50
CA VAL A 333 19.37 -5.98 -13.56
C VAL A 333 19.49 -4.56 -13.02
N LEU A 334 18.37 -3.94 -12.67
CA LEU A 334 18.40 -2.68 -11.93
C LEU A 334 18.80 -2.92 -10.47
N PHE A 335 18.23 -3.96 -9.86
CA PHE A 335 18.51 -4.30 -8.47
C PHE A 335 18.20 -5.77 -8.19
N VAL A 336 18.97 -6.37 -7.27
CA VAL A 336 18.75 -7.72 -6.75
C VAL A 336 18.48 -7.67 -5.25
N ARG A 337 17.32 -8.14 -4.83
CA ARG A 337 17.01 -8.46 -3.44
C ARG A 337 17.24 -9.95 -3.25
N LYS A 338 17.89 -10.34 -2.15
CA LYS A 338 18.06 -11.75 -1.78
C LYS A 338 17.76 -11.96 -0.30
N GLU A 339 17.17 -13.11 -0.01
CA GLU A 339 16.99 -13.63 1.33
C GLU A 339 17.65 -15.00 1.38
N ILE A 340 18.66 -15.14 2.25
CA ILE A 340 19.44 -16.37 2.38
C ILE A 340 19.13 -16.95 3.75
N ASN A 341 18.43 -18.07 3.75
CA ASN A 341 18.10 -18.83 4.95
C ASN A 341 19.12 -19.95 5.11
N SER A 342 19.63 -20.15 6.34
CA SER A 342 20.47 -21.29 6.68
C SER A 342 19.96 -21.97 7.95
N GLU A 343 20.32 -23.24 8.15
CA GLU A 343 20.03 -23.94 9.41
C GLU A 343 20.67 -23.24 10.63
N GLU A 344 21.79 -22.53 10.43
CA GLU A 344 22.46 -21.78 11.49
C GLU A 344 21.69 -20.50 11.84
N ILE A 345 21.22 -19.75 10.84
CA ILE A 345 20.38 -18.55 11.06
C ILE A 345 19.06 -18.95 11.73
N SER A 346 18.41 -20.01 11.28
CA SER A 346 17.16 -20.49 11.89
C SER A 346 17.35 -21.06 13.31
N LYS A 347 18.51 -21.64 13.63
CA LYS A 347 18.87 -22.02 15.01
C LYS A 347 19.13 -20.79 15.89
N ILE A 348 19.79 -19.76 15.36
CA ILE A 348 19.99 -18.49 16.06
C ILE A 348 18.63 -17.82 16.31
N GLU A 349 17.77 -17.74 15.30
CA GLU A 349 16.43 -17.14 15.40
C GLU A 349 15.54 -17.89 16.40
N ARG A 350 15.50 -19.23 16.35
CA ARG A 350 14.80 -20.05 17.36
C ARG A 350 15.38 -19.90 18.76
N ASN A 351 16.69 -19.73 18.90
CA ASN A 351 17.33 -19.45 20.19
C ASN A 351 17.11 -18.00 20.65
N THR A 352 16.65 -17.10 19.76
CA THR A 352 16.29 -15.71 20.04
C THR A 352 14.79 -15.44 19.99
N GLU A 353 13.94 -16.47 19.92
CA GLU A 353 12.51 -16.34 20.27
C GLU A 353 12.42 -16.09 21.78
N ILE A 354 12.81 -14.89 22.19
CA ILE A 354 12.51 -14.35 23.50
C ILE A 354 11.00 -14.10 23.45
N SER A 355 10.21 -14.96 24.10
CA SER A 355 8.80 -14.63 24.27
C SER A 355 8.75 -13.31 25.06
N PHE A 356 7.75 -12.47 24.84
CA PHE A 356 7.59 -11.25 25.63
C PHE A 356 7.53 -11.52 27.16
N LYS A 357 7.28 -12.77 27.58
CA LYS A 357 7.32 -13.20 28.98
C LYS A 357 8.74 -13.41 29.52
N ASP A 358 9.73 -13.58 28.65
CA ASP A 358 11.13 -13.87 29.00
C ASP A 358 12.00 -12.61 29.05
N VAL A 359 11.45 -11.44 28.68
CA VAL A 359 12.15 -10.15 28.79
C VAL A 359 12.11 -9.67 30.24
N ASN A 360 13.18 -9.92 30.98
CA ASN A 360 13.37 -9.36 32.31
C ASN A 360 13.79 -7.88 32.22
N ILE A 361 12.89 -6.99 32.61
CA ILE A 361 13.12 -5.54 32.54
C ILE A 361 14.32 -5.08 33.40
N ARG A 362 14.70 -5.87 34.42
CA ARG A 362 15.93 -5.63 35.19
C ARG A 362 17.18 -5.82 34.33
N ASP A 363 17.20 -6.83 33.48
CA ASP A 363 18.35 -7.14 32.63
C ASP A 363 18.46 -6.14 31.47
N VAL A 364 17.32 -5.65 30.96
CA VAL A 364 17.27 -4.54 30.00
C VAL A 364 17.81 -3.25 30.63
N ILE A 365 17.38 -2.89 31.84
CA ILE A 365 17.89 -1.68 32.51
C ILE A 365 19.40 -1.82 32.80
N ARG A 366 19.88 -3.01 33.15
CA ARG A 366 21.32 -3.28 33.34
C ARG A 366 22.14 -3.10 32.08
N SER A 367 21.64 -3.50 30.91
CA SER A 367 22.40 -3.39 29.66
C SER A 367 22.55 -1.94 29.19
N TYR A 368 21.56 -1.08 29.46
CA TYR A 368 21.60 0.33 29.08
C TYR A 368 22.22 1.26 30.14
N PHE A 369 22.11 0.94 31.43
CA PHE A 369 22.55 1.80 32.54
C PHE A 369 23.64 1.17 33.41
N LEU A 370 24.84 0.98 32.85
CA LEU A 370 25.97 0.27 33.48
C LEU A 370 26.37 0.75 34.90
N LYS A 371 26.16 2.04 35.25
CA LYS A 371 26.63 2.62 36.53
C LYS A 371 25.53 2.83 37.58
N TYR A 372 24.27 2.83 37.17
CA TYR A 372 23.12 3.19 38.01
C TYR A 372 21.95 2.19 37.84
N ASN A 373 22.26 0.97 37.39
CA ASN A 373 21.29 -0.04 36.99
C ASN A 373 20.27 -0.35 38.09
N ASP A 374 20.73 -0.60 39.32
CA ASP A 374 19.88 -0.99 40.43
C ASP A 374 19.03 0.19 40.92
N GLU A 375 19.56 1.41 40.94
CA GLU A 375 18.77 2.59 41.31
C GLU A 375 17.76 3.01 40.23
N VAL A 376 18.11 2.87 38.95
CA VAL A 376 17.18 3.12 37.83
C VAL A 376 16.08 2.06 37.81
N TYR A 377 16.40 0.82 38.14
CA TYR A 377 15.40 -0.25 38.32
C TYR A 377 14.48 0.04 39.52
N GLU A 378 15.03 0.45 40.67
CA GLU A 378 14.25 0.82 41.85
C GLU A 378 13.31 2.01 41.56
N LEU A 379 13.79 2.99 40.78
CA LEU A 379 12.98 4.11 40.31
C LEU A 379 11.84 3.66 39.40
N TYR A 380 12.11 2.72 38.50
CA TYR A 380 11.09 2.13 37.64
C TYR A 380 10.01 1.42 38.46
N GLU A 381 10.37 0.63 39.47
CA GLU A 381 9.37 -0.04 40.35
C GLU A 381 8.52 0.98 41.11
N LYS A 382 9.14 2.06 41.61
CA LYS A 382 8.48 3.10 42.40
C LYS A 382 7.80 4.19 41.55
N ARG A 383 7.79 4.09 40.22
CA ARG A 383 7.29 5.14 39.30
C ARG A 383 5.86 5.63 39.54
N LYS A 384 5.02 4.82 40.21
CA LYS A 384 3.63 5.19 40.54
C LYS A 384 3.50 5.91 41.88
N ASP A 385 4.52 5.89 42.73
CA ASP A 385 4.59 6.63 43.98
C ASP A 385 5.63 7.75 43.88
N LEU A 386 5.14 8.97 43.71
CA LEU A 386 5.92 10.18 43.54
C LEU A 386 6.85 10.50 44.72
N SER A 387 6.47 10.14 45.95
CA SER A 387 7.30 10.41 47.13
C SER A 387 8.51 9.48 47.16
N SER A 388 8.25 8.17 47.02
CA SER A 388 9.30 7.16 46.99
C SER A 388 10.22 7.29 45.76
N ALA A 389 9.68 7.67 44.60
CA ALA A 389 10.47 7.92 43.39
C ALA A 389 11.44 9.11 43.56
N LYS A 390 11.01 10.18 44.24
CA LYS A 390 11.88 11.34 44.54
C LYS A 390 13.06 10.98 45.45
N GLU A 391 12.85 10.10 46.42
CA GLU A 391 13.94 9.62 47.28
C GLU A 391 14.99 8.83 46.49
N VAL A 392 14.56 7.95 45.60
CA VAL A 392 15.49 7.19 44.73
C VAL A 392 16.22 8.11 43.76
N MET A 393 15.54 9.10 43.17
CA MET A 393 16.19 10.11 42.33
C MET A 393 17.25 10.93 43.07
N ASN A 394 17.01 11.28 44.34
CA ASN A 394 18.01 11.97 45.15
C ASN A 394 19.26 11.12 45.39
N LYS A 395 19.10 9.80 45.59
CA LYS A 395 20.25 8.87 45.70
C LYS A 395 21.06 8.84 44.40
N ILE A 396 20.40 8.74 43.25
CA ILE A 396 21.05 8.78 41.92
C ILE A 396 21.80 10.10 41.75
N TYR A 397 21.17 11.22 42.11
CA TYR A 397 21.77 12.56 42.00
C TYR A 397 23.03 12.72 42.87
N ILE A 398 23.01 12.28 44.13
CA ILE A 398 24.18 12.34 45.02
C ILE A 398 25.33 11.50 44.43
N LYS A 399 25.05 10.27 44.00
CA LYS A 399 26.04 9.36 43.40
C LYS A 399 26.61 9.90 42.08
N PHE A 400 25.80 10.62 41.30
CA PHE A 400 26.26 11.34 40.12
C PHE A 400 27.17 12.52 40.48
N LYS A 401 26.77 13.34 41.45
CA LYS A 401 27.54 14.50 41.92
C LYS A 401 28.92 14.11 42.46
N ASP A 402 29.00 13.05 43.25
CA ASP A 402 30.27 12.56 43.82
C ASP A 402 31.22 12.03 42.73
N ASN A 403 30.69 11.30 41.74
CA ASN A 403 31.48 10.85 40.59
C ASN A 403 31.95 12.02 39.72
N TYR A 404 31.11 13.03 39.53
CA TYR A 404 31.45 14.23 38.77
C TYR A 404 32.53 15.07 39.46
N GLN A 405 32.49 15.18 40.79
CA GLN A 405 33.54 15.87 41.56
C GLN A 405 34.88 15.12 41.53
N ARG A 406 34.87 13.78 41.58
CA ARG A 406 36.10 12.96 41.44
C ARG A 406 36.76 13.08 40.07
N GLN A 407 35.99 13.32 39.00
CA GLN A 407 36.53 13.52 37.65
C GLN A 407 37.15 14.92 37.42
N LYS A 408 36.91 15.90 38.31
CA LYS A 408 37.53 17.23 38.24
C LYS A 408 38.86 17.35 39.01
N ILE A 409 39.22 16.34 39.79
CA ILE A 409 40.42 16.31 40.65
C ILE A 409 41.55 15.47 40.01
N ILE A 410 41.28 14.86 38.85
CA ILE A 410 42.25 14.25 37.94
C ILE A 410 42.36 15.18 36.73
#